data_AF-A0A531M579-F1
#
_entry.id   AF-A0A531M579-F1
#
_cell.length_a   1.000
_cell.length_b   1.000
_cell.length_c   1.000
_cell.angle_alpha   90.00
_cell.angle_beta   90.00
_cell.angle_gamma   90.00
#
_symmetry.space_group_name_H-M   'P 1'
#
loop_
_entity.id
_entity.type
_entity.pdbx_description
1 polymer ?
#
loop_
_entity_poly.entity_id
_entity_poly.type
_entity_poly.pdbx_seq_one_letter_code
_entity_poly.pdbx_strand_id
1 'polypeptide(L)'
;LGSARSQNAQGHILGHVRDIGADARDTKTRIYQTAERQTFHTDSADVVGLLCLQDAMQGGESLLVSTVTIYNEMRKMRPDLVRLLFDPIATDRRGEIPEGQKPYFEIPVLNWHAGLLTGIYQRQYIDSAQRFPDAMRLSAAHVEALDLFDSLANDPQLNLSMRL
;
A
#
# COMPACT_ATOMS: atom_id res chain seq x y z
N LEU A 1 -19.42 3.98 -8.95
CA LEU A 1 -17.95 4.07 -9.16
C LEU A 1 -17.40 5.45 -8.80
N GLY A 2 -18.02 6.57 -9.22
CA GLY A 2 -17.65 7.91 -8.72
C GLY A 2 -16.92 8.76 -9.76
N SER A 3 -16.11 9.73 -9.31
CA SER A 3 -15.34 10.64 -10.16
C SER A 3 -13.88 10.20 -10.26
N ALA A 4 -13.30 10.24 -11.47
CA ALA A 4 -11.90 9.90 -11.68
C ALA A 4 -10.95 10.87 -10.95
N ARG A 5 -9.83 10.34 -10.45
CA ARG A 5 -8.80 11.09 -9.71
C ARG A 5 -7.49 11.09 -10.47
N SER A 6 -6.69 12.14 -10.27
CA SER A 6 -5.31 12.15 -10.75
C SER A 6 -4.50 11.06 -10.05
N GLN A 7 -3.72 10.31 -10.82
CA GLN A 7 -2.89 9.22 -10.32
C GLN A 7 -1.46 9.68 -9.98
N ASN A 8 -1.07 10.90 -10.36
CA ASN A 8 0.26 11.44 -10.12
C ASN A 8 0.30 12.97 -10.19
N ALA A 9 1.45 13.55 -9.86
CA ALA A 9 1.70 14.99 -9.94
C ALA A 9 1.55 15.61 -11.36
N GLN A 10 1.56 14.80 -12.43
CA GLN A 10 1.39 15.29 -13.81
C GLN A 10 -0.10 15.39 -14.22
N GLY A 11 -1.03 14.98 -13.37
CA GLY A 11 -2.47 15.08 -13.66
C GLY A 11 -3.03 13.90 -14.46
N HIS A 12 -2.29 12.80 -14.63
CA HIS A 12 -2.79 11.67 -15.42
C HIS A 12 -4.01 11.03 -14.77
N ILE A 13 -5.13 11.01 -15.48
CA ILE A 13 -6.37 10.34 -15.08
C ILE A 13 -6.33 8.85 -15.44
N LEU A 14 -5.64 8.51 -16.54
CA LEU A 14 -5.38 7.16 -17.00
C LEU A 14 -3.86 6.93 -17.04
N GLY A 15 -3.37 6.04 -16.18
CA GLY A 15 -1.97 5.62 -16.12
C GLY A 15 -1.69 4.39 -16.97
N HIS A 16 -0.49 4.33 -17.57
CA HIS A 16 0.02 3.09 -18.16
C HIS A 16 0.77 2.28 -17.11
N VAL A 17 0.35 1.04 -16.91
CA VAL A 17 1.10 0.01 -16.16
C VAL A 17 1.83 -0.83 -17.18
N ARG A 18 3.14 -0.63 -17.32
CA ARG A 18 4.01 -1.37 -18.24
C ARG A 18 5.47 -1.19 -17.85
N ASP A 19 6.26 -2.22 -18.09
CA ASP A 19 7.72 -2.10 -18.01
C ASP A 19 8.24 -1.16 -19.10
N ILE A 20 8.96 -0.12 -18.69
CA ILE A 20 9.65 0.83 -19.57
C ILE A 20 11.18 0.78 -19.38
N GLY A 21 11.69 -0.20 -18.62
CA GLY A 21 13.11 -0.37 -18.31
C GLY A 21 13.64 0.57 -17.23
N ALA A 22 12.78 1.09 -16.35
CA ALA A 22 13.21 1.95 -15.24
C ALA A 22 13.95 1.15 -14.14
N ASP A 23 14.91 1.76 -13.45
CA ASP A 23 15.62 1.11 -12.34
C ASP A 23 14.73 1.13 -11.08
N ALA A 24 14.32 -0.05 -10.62
CA ALA A 24 13.52 -0.20 -9.41
C ALA A 24 14.25 0.24 -8.13
N ARG A 25 15.58 0.38 -8.16
CA ARG A 25 16.39 0.87 -7.03
C ARG A 25 16.37 2.39 -6.92
N ASP A 26 15.95 3.11 -7.95
CA ASP A 26 15.77 4.56 -7.85
C ASP A 26 14.50 4.88 -7.04
N THR A 27 14.69 5.62 -5.95
CA THR A 27 13.61 6.12 -5.08
C THR A 27 12.58 7.01 -5.79
N LYS A 28 12.81 7.45 -7.03
CA LYS A 28 11.83 8.19 -7.82
C LYS A 28 11.03 7.30 -8.77
N THR A 29 11.51 6.09 -9.06
CA THR A 29 10.82 5.13 -9.93
C THR A 29 9.54 4.66 -9.26
N ARG A 30 8.46 4.61 -10.04
CA ARG A 30 7.21 3.94 -9.62
C ARG A 30 7.28 2.49 -10.10
N ILE A 31 6.93 1.54 -9.24
CA ILE A 31 7.09 0.10 -9.54
C ILE A 31 6.35 -0.33 -10.81
N TYR A 32 5.20 0.27 -11.12
CA TYR A 32 4.44 0.01 -12.36
C TYR A 32 5.19 0.33 -13.67
N GLN A 33 6.37 0.94 -13.58
CA GLN A 33 7.28 1.26 -14.70
C GLN A 33 8.36 0.18 -14.91
N THR A 34 8.32 -0.90 -14.14
CA THR A 34 9.35 -1.96 -14.08
C THR A 34 8.70 -3.34 -14.19
N ALA A 35 9.51 -4.39 -14.37
CA ALA A 35 9.07 -5.78 -14.26
C ALA A 35 9.07 -6.32 -12.81
N GLU A 36 9.43 -5.50 -11.82
CA GLU A 36 9.51 -5.93 -10.43
C GLU A 36 8.13 -6.13 -9.80
N ARG A 37 8.07 -7.02 -8.82
CA ARG A 37 6.84 -7.30 -8.09
C ARG A 37 6.38 -6.05 -7.32
N GLN A 38 5.18 -5.57 -7.63
CA GLN A 38 4.49 -4.61 -6.77
C GLN A 38 3.91 -5.33 -5.56
N THR A 39 4.30 -4.89 -4.35
CA THR A 39 3.79 -5.44 -3.09
C THR A 39 2.34 -5.01 -2.85
N PHE A 40 1.65 -5.72 -1.96
CA PHE A 40 0.28 -5.35 -1.58
C PHE A 40 0.24 -3.92 -1.02
N HIS A 41 -0.71 -3.13 -1.52
CA HIS A 41 -0.89 -1.74 -1.14
C HIS A 41 -2.35 -1.32 -1.40
N THR A 42 -2.70 -0.14 -0.90
CA THR A 42 -3.94 0.56 -1.20
C THR A 42 -3.62 1.86 -1.91
N ASP A 43 -4.33 2.16 -2.99
CA ASP A 43 -4.23 3.46 -3.64
C ASP A 43 -5.01 4.54 -2.87
N SER A 44 -4.69 5.81 -3.12
CA SER A 44 -5.42 6.95 -2.55
C SER A 44 -6.74 7.22 -3.30
N ALA A 45 -7.57 6.19 -3.47
CA ALA A 45 -8.87 6.23 -4.15
C ALA A 45 -9.84 5.18 -3.57
N ASP A 46 -11.15 5.41 -3.71
CA ASP A 46 -12.17 4.47 -3.23
C ASP A 46 -12.25 3.19 -4.09
N VAL A 47 -11.93 3.31 -5.39
CA VAL A 47 -11.97 2.21 -6.36
C VAL A 47 -10.81 2.35 -7.34
N VAL A 48 -10.15 1.23 -7.63
CA VAL A 48 -9.13 1.10 -8.67
C VAL A 48 -9.71 0.30 -9.83
N GLY A 49 -9.47 0.77 -11.06
CA GLY A 49 -9.85 0.07 -12.29
C GLY A 49 -8.62 -0.29 -13.10
N LEU A 50 -8.56 -1.53 -13.58
CA LEU A 50 -7.51 -2.02 -14.46
C LEU A 50 -8.14 -2.55 -15.76
N LEU A 51 -7.55 -2.18 -16.90
CA LEU A 51 -7.93 -2.68 -18.22
C LEU A 51 -6.69 -3.31 -18.87
N CYS A 52 -6.73 -4.63 -19.07
CA CYS A 52 -5.67 -5.35 -19.77
C CYS A 52 -5.81 -5.14 -21.27
N LEU A 53 -4.79 -4.54 -21.89
CA LEU A 53 -4.68 -4.42 -23.35
C LEU A 53 -3.82 -5.53 -23.96
N GLN A 54 -2.81 -5.98 -23.20
CA GLN A 54 -1.90 -7.05 -23.56
C GLN A 54 -1.40 -7.69 -22.26
N ASP A 55 -1.49 -9.02 -22.18
CA ASP A 55 -1.03 -9.78 -21.02
C ASP A 55 0.50 -9.95 -21.03
N ALA A 56 1.06 -10.24 -19.85
CA ALA A 56 2.47 -10.55 -19.74
C ALA A 56 2.75 -11.96 -20.28
N MET A 57 3.89 -12.12 -20.97
CA MET A 57 4.33 -13.44 -21.43
C MET A 57 4.57 -14.41 -20.26
N GLN A 58 5.12 -13.89 -19.15
CA GLN A 58 5.36 -14.62 -17.91
C GLN A 58 5.07 -13.68 -16.73
N GLY A 59 4.44 -14.22 -15.68
CA GLY A 59 4.00 -13.43 -14.54
C GLY A 59 2.83 -12.51 -14.89
N GLY A 60 2.78 -11.34 -14.23
CA GLY A 60 1.75 -10.33 -14.46
C GLY A 60 0.42 -10.62 -13.76
N GLU A 61 0.37 -11.61 -12.87
CA GLU A 61 -0.80 -11.88 -12.05
C GLU A 61 -1.11 -10.69 -11.13
N SER A 62 -2.37 -10.27 -11.13
CA SER A 62 -2.88 -9.33 -10.15
C SER A 62 -3.36 -10.11 -8.93
N LEU A 63 -2.97 -9.65 -7.74
CA LEU A 63 -3.37 -10.26 -6.47
C LEU A 63 -4.26 -9.30 -5.70
N LEU A 64 -5.35 -9.81 -5.11
CA LEU A 64 -6.24 -9.06 -4.25
C LEU A 64 -6.41 -9.76 -2.90
N VAL A 65 -6.40 -9.00 -1.82
CA VAL A 65 -6.67 -9.52 -0.47
C VAL A 65 -7.53 -8.52 0.30
N SER A 66 -8.41 -9.03 1.15
CA SER A 66 -9.28 -8.21 1.98
C SER A 66 -8.57 -7.74 3.24
N THR A 67 -8.48 -6.42 3.44
CA THR A 67 -8.00 -5.81 4.69
C THR A 67 -8.79 -6.31 5.90
N VAL A 68 -10.10 -6.51 5.76
CA VAL A 68 -10.96 -7.02 6.83
C VAL A 68 -10.59 -8.45 7.19
N THR A 69 -10.28 -9.29 6.20
CA THR A 69 -9.82 -10.66 6.42
C THR A 69 -8.49 -10.65 7.17
N ILE A 70 -7.51 -9.86 6.73
CA ILE A 70 -6.21 -9.73 7.41
C ILE A 70 -6.40 -9.30 8.86
N TYR A 71 -7.19 -8.25 9.11
CA TYR A 71 -7.49 -7.81 10.47
C TYR A 71 -8.10 -8.92 11.33
N ASN A 72 -9.06 -9.67 10.80
CA ASN A 72 -9.70 -10.76 11.53
C ASN A 72 -8.71 -11.86 11.90
N GLU A 73 -7.81 -12.24 10.99
CA GLU A 73 -6.76 -13.23 11.26
C GLU A 73 -5.73 -12.71 12.26
N MET A 74 -5.24 -11.48 12.10
CA MET A 74 -4.34 -10.85 13.07
C MET A 74 -4.96 -10.77 14.46
N ARG A 75 -6.24 -10.38 14.57
CA ARG A 75 -6.96 -10.30 15.84
C ARG A 75 -7.07 -11.66 16.53
N LYS A 76 -7.22 -12.75 15.78
CA LYS A 76 -7.26 -14.12 16.33
C LYS A 76 -5.88 -14.58 16.79
N MET A 77 -4.84 -14.36 15.98
CA MET A 77 -3.50 -14.91 16.20
C MET A 77 -2.67 -14.07 17.18
N ARG A 78 -2.68 -12.75 17.00
CA ARG A 78 -1.82 -11.77 17.69
C ARG A 78 -2.58 -10.45 17.93
N PRO A 79 -3.61 -10.46 18.81
CA PRO A 79 -4.36 -9.25 19.15
C PRO A 79 -3.50 -8.14 19.77
N ASP A 80 -2.35 -8.52 20.36
CA ASP A 80 -1.32 -7.60 20.85
C ASP A 80 -0.68 -6.80 19.71
N LEU A 81 -0.40 -7.42 18.56
CA LEU A 81 0.19 -6.78 17.39
C LEU A 81 -0.83 -5.98 16.58
N VAL A 82 -2.03 -6.52 16.34
CA VAL A 82 -3.03 -5.82 15.52
C VAL A 82 -3.42 -4.46 16.12
N ARG A 83 -3.36 -4.34 17.45
CA ARG A 83 -3.62 -3.07 18.16
C ARG A 83 -2.65 -1.96 17.74
N LEU A 84 -1.40 -2.30 17.41
CA LEU A 84 -0.38 -1.33 16.98
C LEU A 84 -0.67 -0.75 15.59
N LEU A 85 -1.44 -1.46 14.76
CA LEU A 85 -1.85 -0.95 13.45
C LEU A 85 -2.92 0.16 13.54
N PHE A 86 -3.40 0.45 14.75
CA PHE A 86 -4.26 1.61 15.05
C PHE A 86 -3.46 2.85 15.51
N ASP A 87 -2.14 2.73 15.69
CA ASP A 87 -1.29 3.87 16.04
C ASP A 87 -1.03 4.76 14.80
N PRO A 88 -0.72 6.07 14.96
CA PRO A 88 -0.58 7.02 13.85
C PRO A 88 0.73 6.84 13.08
N ILE A 89 0.86 5.72 12.37
CA ILE A 89 2.06 5.36 11.60
C ILE A 89 2.29 6.36 10.46
N ALA A 90 3.53 6.84 10.35
CA ALA A 90 3.92 7.79 9.31
C ALA A 90 4.04 7.10 7.95
N THR A 91 3.47 7.71 6.91
CA THR A 91 3.54 7.28 5.51
C THR A 91 4.10 8.42 4.64
N ASP A 92 5.17 8.14 3.89
CA ASP A 92 5.86 9.10 3.03
C ASP A 92 4.97 9.59 1.87
N ARG A 93 4.97 10.90 1.61
CA ARG A 93 4.27 11.52 0.46
C ARG A 93 5.05 11.41 -0.85
N ARG A 94 6.27 10.88 -0.83
CA ARG A 94 7.12 10.64 -2.02
C ARG A 94 7.37 11.90 -2.84
N GLY A 95 7.44 13.06 -2.19
CA GLY A 95 7.67 14.36 -2.82
C GLY A 95 6.40 15.11 -3.25
N GLU A 96 5.23 14.50 -3.17
CA GLU A 96 3.93 15.16 -3.42
C GLU A 96 3.45 15.86 -2.14
N ILE A 97 4.18 16.90 -1.74
CA ILE A 97 4.00 17.61 -0.47
C ILE A 97 3.13 18.85 -0.71
N PRO A 98 1.90 18.92 -0.15
CA PRO A 98 1.10 20.14 -0.21
C PRO A 98 1.78 21.29 0.56
N GLU A 99 1.47 22.52 0.17
CA GLU A 99 2.02 23.71 0.83
C GLU A 99 1.74 23.68 2.35
N GLY A 100 2.79 23.91 3.15
CA GLY A 100 2.72 23.91 4.61
C GLY A 100 2.57 22.54 5.28
N GLN A 101 2.60 21.44 4.53
CA GLN A 101 2.48 20.08 5.09
C GLN A 101 3.84 19.42 5.32
N LYS A 102 3.85 18.43 6.23
CA LYS A 102 5.00 17.53 6.43
C LYS A 102 5.25 16.68 5.16
N PRO A 103 6.49 16.21 4.94
CA PRO A 103 6.80 15.32 3.82
C PRO A 103 6.22 13.89 3.95
N TYR A 104 5.53 13.62 5.06
CA TYR A 104 4.77 12.41 5.34
C TYR A 104 3.41 12.81 5.94
N PHE A 105 2.48 11.86 6.03
CA PHE A 105 1.27 11.99 6.84
C PHE A 105 1.22 10.89 7.89
N GLU A 106 0.49 11.13 8.97
CA GLU A 106 0.34 10.19 10.07
C GLU A 106 -1.12 9.73 10.10
N ILE A 107 -1.35 8.45 9.81
CA ILE A 107 -2.67 7.84 9.84
C ILE A 107 -2.51 6.37 10.25
N PRO A 108 -3.44 5.81 11.02
CA PRO A 108 -3.45 4.39 11.29
C PRO A 108 -3.52 3.55 10.01
N VAL A 109 -2.78 2.43 9.99
CA VAL A 109 -2.90 1.43 8.91
C VAL A 109 -4.31 0.85 8.89
N LEU A 110 -4.89 0.62 10.06
CA LEU A 110 -6.26 0.17 10.25
C LEU A 110 -7.03 1.22 11.02
N ASN A 111 -8.24 1.54 10.55
CA ASN A 111 -9.08 2.55 11.19
C ASN A 111 -10.54 2.10 11.26
N TRP A 112 -11.19 2.35 12.39
CA TRP A 112 -12.63 2.15 12.56
C TRP A 112 -13.34 3.49 12.39
N HIS A 113 -14.33 3.52 11.50
CA HIS A 113 -15.21 4.67 11.34
C HIS A 113 -16.64 4.20 11.10
N ALA A 114 -17.60 4.74 11.87
CA ALA A 114 -19.01 4.37 11.75
C ALA A 114 -19.29 2.85 11.77
N GLY A 115 -18.51 2.10 12.56
CA GLY A 115 -18.63 0.64 12.65
C GLY A 115 -18.03 -0.15 11.47
N LEU A 116 -17.34 0.52 10.55
CA LEU A 116 -16.67 -0.08 9.40
C LEU A 116 -15.16 0.03 9.55
N LEU A 117 -14.45 -1.02 9.16
CA LEU A 117 -12.99 -1.06 9.14
C LEU A 117 -12.47 -0.65 7.76
N THR A 118 -11.54 0.30 7.74
CA THR A 118 -10.81 0.71 6.54
C THR A 118 -9.32 0.48 6.71
N GLY A 119 -8.61 0.25 5.61
CA GLY A 119 -7.15 0.14 5.60
C GLY A 119 -6.52 1.16 4.67
N ILE A 120 -5.39 1.71 5.09
CA ILE A 120 -4.45 2.42 4.22
C ILE A 120 -3.08 1.80 4.44
N TYR A 121 -2.51 1.23 3.38
CA TYR A 121 -1.31 0.44 3.51
C TYR A 121 -0.41 0.59 2.30
N GLN A 122 0.85 0.94 2.55
CA GLN A 122 1.92 0.81 1.58
C GLN A 122 3.25 0.66 2.32
N ARG A 123 3.67 -0.59 2.55
CA ARG A 123 4.85 -0.93 3.36
C ARG A 123 6.08 -0.09 3.03
N GLN A 124 6.39 0.00 1.73
CA GLN A 124 7.54 0.77 1.24
C GLN A 124 7.48 2.24 1.66
N TYR A 125 6.30 2.86 1.75
CA TYR A 125 6.17 4.28 2.08
C TYR A 125 6.21 4.50 3.59
N ILE A 126 5.75 3.51 4.37
CA ILE A 126 5.91 3.46 5.83
C ILE A 126 7.40 3.36 6.19
N ASP A 127 8.12 2.41 5.58
CA ASP A 127 9.55 2.23 5.81
C ASP A 127 10.34 3.47 5.37
N SER A 128 10.00 4.02 4.19
CA SER A 128 10.59 5.24 3.65
C SER A 128 10.40 6.45 4.57
N ALA A 129 9.28 6.54 5.30
CA ALA A 129 9.01 7.63 6.25
C ALA A 129 9.97 7.63 7.45
N GLN A 130 10.58 6.48 7.80
CA GLN A 130 11.52 6.40 8.93
C GLN A 130 12.80 7.23 8.71
N ARG A 131 13.09 7.66 7.46
CA ARG A 131 14.18 8.59 7.18
C ARG A 131 13.96 9.99 7.76
N PHE A 132 12.71 10.36 8.04
CA PHE A 132 12.40 11.67 8.60
C PHE A 132 12.57 11.64 10.12
N PRO A 133 13.38 12.54 10.71
CA PRO A 133 13.68 12.53 12.15
C PRO A 133 12.42 12.66 13.02
N ASP A 134 11.47 13.49 12.59
CA ASP A 134 10.28 13.82 13.37
C ASP A 134 9.12 12.85 13.19
N ALA A 135 9.23 11.86 12.29
CA ALA A 135 8.21 10.85 12.08
C ALA A 135 8.17 9.85 13.23
N MET A 136 6.98 9.36 13.57
CA MET A 136 6.81 8.25 14.52
C MET A 136 7.81 7.13 14.24
N ARG A 137 8.59 6.76 15.26
CA ARG A 137 9.55 5.67 15.18
C ARG A 137 8.87 4.33 15.39
N LEU A 138 9.04 3.42 14.44
CA LEU A 138 8.53 2.07 14.58
C LEU A 138 9.31 1.34 15.67
N SER A 139 8.60 0.83 16.68
CA SER A 139 9.20 -0.13 17.61
C SER A 139 9.34 -1.49 16.94
N ALA A 140 10.12 -2.40 17.54
CA ALA A 140 10.22 -3.78 17.05
C ALA A 140 8.85 -4.47 16.92
N ALA A 141 7.91 -4.17 17.83
CA ALA A 141 6.56 -4.72 17.76
C ALA A 141 5.72 -4.11 16.62
N HIS A 142 5.96 -2.85 16.24
CA HIS A 142 5.30 -2.29 15.05
C HIS A 142 5.80 -2.97 13.78
N VAL A 143 7.11 -3.19 13.68
CA VAL A 143 7.70 -3.92 12.54
C VAL A 143 7.14 -5.34 12.48
N GLU A 144 7.07 -6.04 13.61
CA GLU A 144 6.46 -7.38 13.68
C GLU A 144 4.98 -7.38 13.25
N ALA A 145 4.21 -6.35 13.63
CA ALA A 145 2.81 -6.21 13.21
C ALA A 145 2.68 -5.98 11.69
N LEU A 146 3.54 -5.15 11.10
CA LEU A 146 3.59 -4.90 9.66
C LEU A 146 4.05 -6.14 8.88
N ASP A 147 5.03 -6.87 9.41
CA ASP A 147 5.51 -8.13 8.83
C ASP A 147 4.42 -9.22 8.86
N LEU A 148 3.66 -9.33 9.95
CA LEU A 148 2.50 -10.22 10.02
C LEU A 148 1.40 -9.82 9.03
N PHE A 149 1.15 -8.52 8.88
CA PHE A 149 0.20 -8.01 7.89
C PHE A 149 0.63 -8.41 6.47
N ASP A 150 1.90 -8.19 6.11
CA ASP A 150 2.46 -8.60 4.82
C ASP A 150 2.39 -10.13 4.65
N SER A 151 2.73 -10.90 5.68
CA SER A 151 2.67 -12.36 5.63
C SER A 151 1.25 -12.85 5.30
N LEU A 152 0.22 -12.31 5.96
CA LEU A 152 -1.17 -12.67 5.71
C LEU A 152 -1.65 -12.18 4.34
N ALA A 153 -1.23 -10.99 3.90
CA ALA A 153 -1.52 -10.51 2.56
C ALA A 153 -0.96 -11.45 1.47
N ASN A 154 0.23 -12.00 1.71
CA ASN A 154 0.90 -12.94 0.81
C ASN A 154 0.41 -14.39 0.93
N ASP A 155 -0.45 -14.72 1.89
CA ASP A 155 -0.98 -16.08 2.04
C ASP A 155 -1.91 -16.44 0.87
N PRO A 156 -1.58 -17.47 0.05
CA PRO A 156 -2.42 -17.91 -1.06
C PRO A 156 -3.81 -18.42 -0.65
N GLN A 157 -4.02 -18.73 0.63
CA GLN A 157 -5.35 -19.09 1.15
C GLN A 157 -6.23 -17.85 1.40
N LEU A 158 -5.63 -16.67 1.56
CA LEU A 158 -6.32 -15.42 1.86
C LEU A 158 -6.44 -14.49 0.66
N ASN A 159 -5.48 -14.56 -0.27
CA ASN A 159 -5.50 -13.73 -1.47
C ASN A 159 -6.12 -14.46 -2.68
N LEU A 160 -6.69 -13.66 -3.57
CA LEU A 160 -7.19 -14.06 -4.87
C LEU A 160 -6.14 -13.68 -5.92
N SER A 161 -5.72 -14.65 -6.72
CA SER A 161 -4.90 -14.41 -7.91
C SER A 161 -5.77 -14.36 -9.16
N MET A 162 -5.51 -13.38 -10.04
CA MET A 162 -6.17 -13.23 -11.32
C MET A 162 -5.19 -12.87 -12.43
N ARG A 163 -5.48 -13.39 -13.62
CA ARG A 163 -4.84 -12.97 -14.87
C ARG A 163 -5.89 -12.20 -15.68
N LEU A 164 -5.59 -10.94 -15.99
CA LEU A 164 -6.49 -10.01 -16.67
C LEU A 164 -6.41 -10.13 -18.20
#